data_AF-A0AAD3H5J9-F1
#
_entry.id   AF-A0AAD3H5J9-F1
#
_cell.length_a   1.000
_cell.length_b   1.000
_cell.length_c   1.000
_cell.angle_alpha   90.00
_cell.angle_beta   90.00
_cell.angle_gamma   90.00
#
_symmetry.space_group_name_H-M   'P 1'
#
loop_
_entity.id
_entity.type
_entity.pdbx_description
1 polymer ?
#
loop_
_entity_poly.entity_id
_entity_poly.type
_entity_poly.pdbx_seq_one_letter_code
_entity_poly.pdbx_strand_id
1 'polypeptide(L)'
;MLLIHLLPFLISFSHVAVLECFSTAANYWASYAFSTRTQKRQTKNHVFSESQPNEIEIEHSGDVLEIQNQIQSITKNLWEGEVIPTLSSKESHESDKGLYFTEGEKDIPEGMAFSERAMYFQQEAEKGCPKAQHSLGLLYWNGFGNVKVDEKKSAKFHAAAALQNHLDAIAVLGGCIRTGTGVKKDVALGLKTIEFCALQNNPSGVNKKGRLLEDNGNDYDAFRLYKENYELGRANALLLFNLGWCYMYGQGVHKNTEEGIKMWEKAAALAPDEGAEEASWFLYEHYKRDLPVESEKWITVAADLGYEEAIQERLEIGNW
;
A
#
# COMPACT_ATOMS: atom_id res chain seq x y z
N MET A 1 -64.10 35.43 -15.67
CA MET A 1 -63.48 34.09 -15.78
C MET A 1 -61.97 34.28 -15.68
N LEU A 2 -61.46 34.15 -14.44
CA LEU A 2 -60.50 33.11 -13.99
C LEU A 2 -59.08 33.69 -14.03
N LEU A 3 -58.55 34.36 -13.00
CA LEU A 3 -58.17 33.89 -11.64
C LEU A 3 -57.10 32.78 -11.66
N ILE A 4 -55.83 33.24 -11.56
CA ILE A 4 -54.71 32.74 -10.74
C ILE A 4 -54.32 31.26 -10.86
N HIS A 5 -53.10 30.98 -11.37
CA HIS A 5 -52.01 30.40 -10.57
C HIS A 5 -50.65 30.37 -11.32
N LEU A 6 -49.61 30.87 -10.61
CA LEU A 6 -48.17 30.51 -10.64
C LEU A 6 -47.26 31.06 -11.78
N LEU A 7 -46.53 32.13 -11.45
CA LEU A 7 -45.15 32.44 -11.88
C LEU A 7 -44.15 31.66 -10.99
N PRO A 8 -42.82 31.60 -11.27
CA PRO A 8 -42.11 31.71 -12.55
C PRO A 8 -41.03 30.60 -12.73
N PHE A 9 -40.62 30.34 -13.98
CA PHE A 9 -39.28 29.83 -14.31
C PHE A 9 -38.65 30.88 -15.24
N LEU A 10 -37.44 31.36 -14.90
CA LEU A 10 -36.55 32.35 -15.54
C LEU A 10 -35.96 33.19 -14.36
N ILE A 11 -34.66 33.36 -14.11
CA ILE A 11 -33.56 33.80 -14.98
C ILE A 11 -32.18 33.56 -14.27
N SER A 12 -31.19 33.16 -15.06
CA SER A 12 -29.74 33.48 -15.05
C SER A 12 -28.73 33.02 -13.98
N PHE A 13 -27.66 32.45 -14.53
CA PHE A 13 -26.22 32.78 -14.38
C PHE A 13 -25.51 32.78 -13.02
N SER A 14 -24.32 32.16 -13.13
CA SER A 14 -23.08 32.30 -12.35
C SER A 14 -22.95 31.44 -11.08
N HIS A 15 -21.86 30.67 -11.04
CA HIS A 15 -20.93 30.36 -9.92
C HIS A 15 -20.14 29.09 -10.33
N VAL A 16 -19.03 29.20 -11.05
CA VAL A 16 -17.67 29.24 -10.46
C VAL A 16 -17.71 29.46 -8.95
N ALA A 17 -17.79 28.37 -8.19
CA ALA A 17 -17.29 28.17 -6.83
C ALA A 17 -18.07 27.02 -6.14
N VAL A 18 -17.65 25.78 -6.36
CA VAL A 18 -17.64 24.73 -5.32
C VAL A 18 -16.38 23.89 -5.54
N LEU A 19 -15.24 24.54 -5.33
CA LEU A 19 -14.01 23.91 -4.87
C LEU A 19 -14.08 23.95 -3.33
N GLU A 20 -13.61 22.88 -2.70
CA GLU A 20 -13.41 22.69 -1.25
C GLU A 20 -14.63 22.23 -0.43
N CYS A 21 -14.71 20.92 -0.14
CA CYS A 21 -15.00 20.36 1.20
C CYS A 21 -15.08 18.80 1.23
N PHE A 22 -14.14 18.16 1.94
CA PHE A 22 -14.09 16.79 2.54
C PHE A 22 -14.12 15.56 1.58
N SER A 23 -13.32 14.49 1.69
CA SER A 23 -12.44 13.96 2.75
C SER A 23 -11.24 13.15 2.19
N THR A 24 -10.24 13.00 3.06
CA THR A 24 -8.88 12.49 2.89
C THR A 24 -8.71 11.00 3.23
N ALA A 25 -8.20 10.21 2.29
CA ALA A 25 -7.28 9.06 2.49
C ALA A 25 -6.99 8.36 1.14
N ALA A 26 -8.02 8.03 0.36
CA ALA A 26 -7.88 7.37 -0.95
C ALA A 26 -7.38 8.29 -2.09
N ASN A 27 -7.64 9.61 -1.97
CA ASN A 27 -7.32 10.59 -3.01
C ASN A 27 -5.82 10.91 -3.17
N TYR A 28 -4.95 10.55 -2.22
CA TYR A 28 -3.52 10.79 -2.38
C TYR A 28 -2.84 9.75 -3.28
N TRP A 29 -3.36 8.52 -3.33
CA TRP A 29 -2.88 7.47 -4.24
C TRP A 29 -3.62 7.49 -5.58
N ALA A 30 -4.94 7.72 -5.58
CA ALA A 30 -5.72 7.78 -6.82
C ALA A 30 -5.47 9.06 -7.64
N SER A 31 -5.40 10.26 -7.03
CA SER A 31 -5.25 11.51 -7.81
C SER A 31 -3.80 11.83 -8.21
N TYR A 32 -2.80 11.35 -7.45
CA TYR A 32 -1.38 11.53 -7.80
C TYR A 32 -0.95 10.55 -8.91
N ALA A 33 -1.47 9.32 -8.91
CA ALA A 33 -1.29 8.36 -9.99
C ALA A 33 -2.03 8.77 -11.27
N PHE A 34 -3.17 9.47 -11.21
CA PHE A 34 -3.90 9.90 -12.41
C PHE A 34 -3.39 11.22 -13.03
N SER A 35 -3.00 12.20 -12.22
CA SER A 35 -2.68 13.56 -12.71
C SER A 35 -1.28 13.69 -13.34
N THR A 36 -0.33 12.84 -12.95
CA THR A 36 1.03 12.84 -13.53
C THR A 36 1.18 11.91 -14.75
N ARG A 37 0.30 10.90 -14.90
CA ARG A 37 0.32 9.92 -16.01
C ARG A 37 -0.15 10.45 -17.37
N THR A 38 -0.68 11.68 -17.46
CA THR A 38 -1.17 12.27 -18.73
C THR A 38 -0.29 13.37 -19.32
N GLN A 39 0.83 13.76 -18.70
CA GLN A 39 1.69 14.83 -19.23
C GLN A 39 3.18 14.46 -19.29
N LYS A 40 3.54 13.70 -20.34
CA LYS A 40 4.70 13.92 -21.26
C LYS A 40 5.07 12.61 -21.96
N ARG A 41 4.42 12.33 -23.08
CA ARG A 41 4.96 11.42 -24.09
C ARG A 41 5.89 12.21 -25.01
N GLN A 42 7.19 12.04 -24.83
CA GLN A 42 8.13 12.07 -25.95
C GLN A 42 8.83 10.72 -25.98
N THR A 43 8.42 9.90 -26.95
CA THR A 43 9.00 8.60 -27.24
C THR A 43 10.43 8.79 -27.76
N LYS A 44 11.42 8.30 -27.02
CA LYS A 44 12.71 7.94 -27.59
C LYS A 44 12.79 6.42 -27.65
N ASN A 45 12.71 5.91 -28.87
CA ASN A 45 13.06 4.53 -29.18
C ASN A 45 14.56 4.37 -28.92
N HIS A 46 14.94 3.47 -28.01
CA HIS A 46 16.29 2.92 -28.00
C HIS A 46 16.26 1.41 -28.16
N VAL A 47 17.09 0.98 -29.10
CA VAL A 47 17.32 -0.40 -29.53
C VAL A 47 18.32 -1.05 -28.58
N PHE A 48 18.05 -2.33 -28.32
CA PHE A 48 18.74 -3.31 -27.48
C PHE A 48 20.27 -3.28 -27.46
N SER A 49 20.81 -3.58 -26.27
CA SER A 49 21.94 -4.52 -26.13
C SER A 49 21.68 -5.43 -24.93
N GLU A 50 21.63 -6.74 -25.18
CA GLU A 50 21.60 -7.77 -24.14
C GLU A 50 22.90 -7.72 -23.34
N SER A 51 22.82 -7.30 -22.08
CA SER A 51 23.84 -7.58 -21.08
C SER A 51 23.23 -8.51 -20.04
N GLN A 52 23.89 -9.66 -19.84
CA GLN A 52 23.57 -10.65 -18.82
C GLN A 52 23.33 -10.00 -17.45
N PRO A 53 22.44 -10.54 -16.61
CA PRO A 53 22.24 -10.02 -15.26
C PRO A 53 23.52 -10.29 -14.48
N ASN A 54 24.36 -9.28 -14.33
CA ASN A 54 25.38 -9.27 -13.30
C ASN A 54 24.61 -9.32 -11.97
N GLU A 55 24.77 -10.43 -11.25
CA GLU A 55 24.51 -10.50 -9.82
C GLU A 55 25.24 -9.31 -9.18
N ILE A 56 24.47 -8.33 -8.71
CA ILE A 56 25.00 -7.30 -7.83
C ILE A 56 25.14 -8.01 -6.48
N GLU A 57 26.27 -8.69 -6.29
CA GLU A 57 26.73 -9.05 -4.96
C GLU A 57 26.80 -7.77 -4.14
N ILE A 58 25.97 -7.68 -3.10
CA ILE A 58 26.11 -6.67 -2.07
C ILE A 58 27.42 -6.98 -1.35
N GLU A 59 28.52 -6.42 -1.83
CA GLU A 59 29.55 -6.03 -0.88
C GLU A 59 28.91 -5.04 0.11
N HIS A 60 29.28 -5.12 1.40
CA HIS A 60 29.14 -4.06 2.42
C HIS A 60 28.15 -4.31 3.59
N SER A 61 28.64 -5.03 4.60
CA SER A 61 28.14 -4.95 5.99
C SER A 61 28.06 -3.51 6.54
N GLY A 62 28.84 -2.58 5.98
CA GLY A 62 28.85 -1.17 6.35
C GLY A 62 27.55 -0.43 6.04
N ASP A 63 26.93 -0.70 4.88
CA ASP A 63 25.70 -0.01 4.46
C ASP A 63 24.49 -0.43 5.29
N VAL A 64 24.43 -1.72 5.68
CA VAL A 64 23.39 -2.25 6.56
C VAL A 64 23.47 -1.60 7.94
N LEU A 65 24.68 -1.51 8.50
CA LEU A 65 24.89 -0.89 9.81
C LEU A 65 24.56 0.61 9.78
N GLU A 66 24.87 1.31 8.69
CA GLU A 66 24.50 2.70 8.51
C GLU A 66 22.97 2.89 8.50
N ILE A 67 22.24 2.10 7.70
CA ILE A 67 20.77 2.15 7.64
C ILE A 67 20.19 1.90 9.03
N GLN A 68 20.66 0.87 9.75
CA GLN A 68 20.20 0.56 11.10
C GLN A 68 20.46 1.70 12.10
N ASN A 69 21.64 2.32 12.05
CA ASN A 69 21.97 3.46 12.91
C ASN A 69 21.08 4.68 12.61
N GLN A 70 20.81 4.96 11.33
CA GLN A 70 19.92 6.03 10.92
C GLN A 70 18.47 5.76 11.36
N ILE A 71 17.97 4.54 11.17
CA ILE A 71 16.65 4.12 11.67
C ILE A 71 16.59 4.30 13.20
N GLN A 72 17.61 3.87 13.94
CA GLN A 72 17.65 4.06 15.40
C GLN A 72 17.57 5.54 15.80
N SER A 73 18.27 6.42 15.10
CA SER A 73 18.20 7.86 15.34
C SER A 73 16.81 8.42 15.04
N ILE A 74 16.21 8.04 13.91
CA ILE A 74 14.86 8.45 13.51
C ILE A 74 13.83 7.97 14.52
N THR A 75 13.88 6.70 14.95
CA THR A 75 12.97 6.16 15.96
C THR A 75 13.10 6.92 17.28
N LYS A 76 14.31 7.20 17.76
CA LYS A 76 14.50 7.99 18.98
C LYS A 76 13.88 9.39 18.89
N ASN A 77 14.00 10.05 17.74
CA ASN A 77 13.42 11.37 17.53
C ASN A 77 11.88 11.33 17.47
N LEU A 78 11.30 10.31 16.84
CA LEU A 78 9.84 10.15 16.74
C LEU A 78 9.17 9.85 18.09
N TRP A 79 9.90 9.21 18.99
CA TRP A 79 9.45 8.81 20.32
C TRP A 79 10.02 9.71 21.43
N GLU A 80 10.53 10.90 21.10
CA GLU A 80 11.11 11.81 22.11
C GLU A 80 10.09 12.12 23.22
N GLY A 81 10.51 11.90 24.48
CA GLY A 81 9.64 12.06 25.65
C GLY A 81 8.73 10.87 25.96
N GLU A 82 8.82 9.79 25.18
CA GLU A 82 8.04 8.57 25.34
C GLU A 82 8.93 7.32 25.36
N VAL A 83 8.41 6.22 25.89
CA VAL A 83 9.09 4.92 25.86
C VAL A 83 8.78 4.26 24.52
N ILE A 84 9.83 3.85 23.79
CA ILE A 84 9.66 3.05 22.56
C ILE A 84 9.21 1.64 22.99
N PRO A 85 8.03 1.16 22.58
CA PRO A 85 7.61 -0.20 22.85
C PRO A 85 8.51 -1.16 22.06
N THR A 86 9.31 -1.94 22.75
CA THR A 86 10.18 -2.98 22.17
C THR A 86 10.11 -4.21 23.04
N LEU A 87 10.20 -5.40 22.46
CA LEU A 87 10.29 -6.63 23.23
C LEU A 87 11.51 -6.59 24.15
N SER A 88 11.30 -6.73 25.46
CA SER A 88 12.43 -6.85 26.39
C SER A 88 13.05 -8.25 26.26
N SER A 89 14.37 -8.35 26.28
CA SER A 89 15.11 -9.61 26.11
C SER A 89 14.89 -10.67 27.21
N LYS A 90 13.89 -10.50 28.09
CA LYS A 90 13.52 -11.47 29.14
C LYS A 90 12.29 -12.31 28.79
N GLU A 91 11.55 -11.94 27.74
CA GLU A 91 10.44 -12.75 27.20
C GLU A 91 10.89 -13.62 26.00
N SER A 92 12.18 -13.57 25.64
CA SER A 92 12.76 -14.43 24.61
C SER A 92 12.96 -15.85 25.15
N HIS A 93 11.93 -16.69 25.08
CA HIS A 93 12.13 -18.12 25.19
C HIS A 93 12.88 -18.63 23.95
N GLU A 94 13.85 -19.51 24.20
CA GLU A 94 14.85 -20.01 23.25
C GLU A 94 14.25 -20.91 22.15
N SER A 95 12.92 -21.08 22.12
CA SER A 95 12.11 -21.69 21.07
C SER A 95 11.66 -20.71 19.97
N ASP A 96 11.80 -19.40 20.16
CA ASP A 96 11.00 -18.39 19.45
C ASP A 96 11.73 -17.60 18.35
N LYS A 97 12.83 -18.13 17.80
CA LYS A 97 13.59 -17.42 16.74
C LYS A 97 12.93 -17.41 15.36
N GLY A 98 11.72 -17.92 15.19
CA GLY A 98 11.09 -17.99 13.87
C GLY A 98 9.56 -18.08 13.79
N LEU A 99 8.83 -18.27 14.90
CA LEU A 99 7.39 -18.55 14.84
C LEU A 99 6.48 -17.34 15.15
N TYR A 100 6.82 -16.48 16.11
CA TYR A 100 5.97 -15.31 16.41
C TYR A 100 6.06 -14.18 15.35
N PHE A 101 7.04 -14.26 14.44
CA PHE A 101 7.22 -13.31 13.34
C PHE A 101 6.28 -13.55 12.13
N THR A 102 5.36 -14.52 12.17
CA THR A 102 4.34 -14.71 11.10
C THR A 102 2.85 -14.83 11.54
N GLU A 103 2.51 -14.84 12.84
CA GLU A 103 1.16 -15.32 13.25
C GLU A 103 0.21 -14.34 13.95
N GLY A 104 0.61 -13.12 14.31
CA GLY A 104 -0.31 -12.15 14.95
C GLY A 104 -1.59 -11.83 14.16
N GLU A 105 -1.62 -12.03 12.84
CA GLU A 105 -2.85 -11.94 12.03
C GLU A 105 -3.56 -13.29 11.84
N LYS A 106 -2.86 -14.43 11.99
CA LYS A 106 -3.46 -15.78 11.91
C LYS A 106 -4.27 -16.13 13.15
N ASP A 107 -3.91 -15.56 14.30
CA ASP A 107 -4.65 -15.73 15.56
C ASP A 107 -5.91 -14.85 15.63
N ILE A 108 -6.08 -13.93 14.68
CA ILE A 108 -7.28 -13.09 14.59
C ILE A 108 -8.41 -13.96 14.01
N PRO A 109 -9.55 -14.10 14.72
CA PRO A 109 -10.71 -14.80 14.21
C PRO A 109 -11.12 -14.31 12.82
N GLU A 110 -11.40 -15.26 11.93
CA GLU A 110 -12.00 -14.98 10.63
C GLU A 110 -13.33 -14.22 10.83
N GLY A 111 -13.52 -13.13 10.08
CA GLY A 111 -14.71 -12.28 10.21
C GLY A 111 -14.70 -11.27 11.38
N MET A 112 -13.61 -11.16 12.16
CA MET A 112 -13.47 -10.07 13.16
C MET A 112 -13.66 -8.70 12.50
N ALA A 113 -14.38 -7.78 13.13
CA ALA A 113 -14.58 -6.45 12.58
C ALA A 113 -13.25 -5.67 12.52
N PHE A 114 -13.07 -4.81 11.50
CA PHE A 114 -11.84 -4.02 11.36
C PHE A 114 -11.53 -3.11 12.56
N SER A 115 -12.56 -2.60 13.24
CA SER A 115 -12.40 -1.84 14.49
C SER A 115 -11.87 -2.69 15.64
N GLU A 116 -12.27 -3.96 15.71
CA GLU A 116 -11.77 -4.90 16.73
C GLU A 116 -10.33 -5.31 16.42
N ARG A 117 -10.00 -5.55 15.15
CA ARG A 117 -8.61 -5.75 14.70
C ARG A 117 -7.71 -4.58 15.08
N ALA A 118 -8.18 -3.35 14.90
CA ALA A 118 -7.44 -2.15 15.28
C ALA A 118 -7.12 -2.10 16.79
N MET A 119 -8.09 -2.47 17.63
CA MET A 119 -7.87 -2.57 19.08
C MET A 119 -6.85 -3.65 19.44
N TYR A 120 -6.90 -4.81 18.77
CA TYR A 120 -5.94 -5.89 18.97
C TYR A 120 -4.51 -5.43 18.60
N PHE A 121 -4.33 -4.83 17.41
CA PHE A 121 -3.02 -4.33 17.00
C PHE A 121 -2.49 -3.23 17.93
N GLN A 122 -3.35 -2.36 18.45
CA GLN A 122 -2.94 -1.35 19.44
C GLN A 122 -2.37 -2.02 20.69
N GLN A 123 -3.05 -3.02 21.25
CA GLN A 123 -2.60 -3.73 22.45
C GLN A 123 -1.27 -4.47 22.23
N GLU A 124 -1.12 -5.19 21.11
CA GLU A 124 0.10 -5.93 20.80
C GLU A 124 1.27 -5.01 20.41
N ALA A 125 0.99 -3.87 19.77
CA ALA A 125 2.01 -2.89 19.44
C ALA A 125 2.60 -2.24 20.70
N GLU A 126 1.77 -2.00 21.73
CA GLU A 126 2.20 -1.50 23.05
C GLU A 126 3.05 -2.50 23.83
N LYS A 127 2.88 -3.80 23.57
CA LYS A 127 3.76 -4.86 24.10
C LYS A 127 5.09 -4.98 23.34
N GLY A 128 5.24 -4.25 22.23
CA GLY A 128 6.46 -4.25 21.42
C GLY A 128 6.45 -5.23 20.24
N CYS A 129 5.32 -5.88 19.92
CA CYS A 129 5.25 -6.80 18.79
C CYS A 129 5.47 -6.06 17.46
N PRO A 130 6.56 -6.33 16.71
CA PRO A 130 6.91 -5.55 15.52
C PRO A 130 5.89 -5.67 14.38
N LYS A 131 5.17 -6.80 14.27
CA LYS A 131 4.08 -6.91 13.29
C LYS A 131 2.86 -6.12 13.66
N ALA A 132 2.42 -6.18 14.92
CA ALA A 132 1.31 -5.35 15.38
C ALA A 132 1.64 -3.86 15.23
N GLN A 133 2.90 -3.47 15.49
CA GLN A 133 3.39 -2.12 15.20
C GLN A 133 3.32 -1.79 13.70
N HIS A 134 3.71 -2.70 12.82
CA HIS A 134 3.57 -2.52 11.38
C HIS A 134 2.09 -2.38 10.96
N SER A 135 1.22 -3.31 11.34
CA SER A 135 -0.21 -3.28 11.01
C SER A 135 -0.90 -2.04 11.59
N LEU A 136 -0.61 -1.65 12.83
CA LEU A 136 -1.10 -0.41 13.42
C LEU A 136 -0.58 0.84 12.68
N GLY A 137 0.67 0.81 12.21
CA GLY A 137 1.24 1.84 11.35
C GLY A 137 0.46 1.99 10.04
N LEU A 138 0.04 0.88 9.42
CA LEU A 138 -0.82 0.88 8.23
C LEU A 138 -2.24 1.39 8.55
N LEU A 139 -2.80 1.09 9.71
CA LEU A 139 -4.10 1.64 10.13
C LEU A 139 -4.05 3.17 10.28
N TYR A 140 -3.00 3.72 10.88
CA TYR A 140 -2.80 5.17 10.94
C TYR A 140 -2.50 5.78 9.57
N TRP A 141 -1.96 5.01 8.62
CA TRP A 141 -1.72 5.47 7.25
C TRP A 141 -3.02 5.58 6.45
N ASN A 142 -3.86 4.55 6.50
CA ASN A 142 -5.08 4.44 5.69
C ASN A 142 -6.33 5.01 6.37
N GLY A 143 -6.35 5.11 7.71
CA GLY A 143 -7.54 5.53 8.45
C GLY A 143 -8.57 4.40 8.67
N PHE A 144 -8.14 3.14 8.67
CA PHE A 144 -9.01 1.98 8.84
C PHE A 144 -9.30 1.65 10.31
N GLY A 145 -10.42 0.96 10.57
CA GLY A 145 -10.77 0.45 11.90
C GLY A 145 -11.09 1.54 12.93
N ASN A 146 -11.77 2.62 12.51
CA ASN A 146 -12.05 3.81 13.33
C ASN A 146 -10.81 4.60 13.79
N VAL A 147 -9.67 4.35 13.17
CA VAL A 147 -8.44 5.13 13.35
C VAL A 147 -8.46 6.29 12.36
N LYS A 148 -8.13 7.51 12.78
CA LYS A 148 -7.95 8.63 11.85
C LYS A 148 -6.58 8.57 11.22
N VAL A 149 -6.49 8.97 9.95
CA VAL A 149 -5.20 9.16 9.27
C VAL A 149 -4.29 10.07 10.11
N ASP A 150 -3.11 9.57 10.45
CA ASP A 150 -2.08 10.26 11.22
C ASP A 150 -0.70 9.77 10.75
N GLU A 151 -0.13 10.50 9.80
CA GLU A 151 1.16 10.18 9.19
C GLU A 151 2.29 10.08 10.22
N LYS A 152 2.25 10.92 11.26
CA LYS A 152 3.29 10.95 12.30
C LYS A 152 3.20 9.69 13.16
N LYS A 153 2.00 9.27 13.57
CA LYS A 153 1.82 8.01 14.29
C LYS A 153 2.14 6.80 13.42
N SER A 154 1.76 6.80 12.15
CA SER A 154 2.13 5.76 11.20
C SER A 154 3.65 5.59 11.15
N ALA A 155 4.39 6.68 10.88
CA ALA A 155 5.85 6.64 10.83
C ALA A 155 6.48 6.24 12.18
N LYS A 156 5.89 6.67 13.29
CA LYS A 156 6.34 6.33 14.65
C LYS A 156 6.26 4.83 14.94
N PHE A 157 5.16 4.16 14.58
CA PHE A 157 5.02 2.72 14.76
C PHE A 157 5.83 1.92 13.74
N HIS A 158 5.90 2.35 12.48
CA HIS A 158 6.82 1.74 11.51
C HIS A 158 8.29 1.86 11.94
N ALA A 159 8.70 2.97 12.53
CA ALA A 159 10.05 3.15 13.06
C ALA A 159 10.34 2.26 14.28
N ALA A 160 9.34 1.99 15.12
CA ALA A 160 9.47 1.03 16.23
C ALA A 160 9.64 -0.41 15.73
N ALA A 161 8.85 -0.81 14.72
CA ALA A 161 8.98 -2.13 14.09
C ALA A 161 10.31 -2.26 13.32
N ALA A 162 10.73 -1.22 12.60
CA ALA A 162 11.98 -1.16 11.87
C ALA A 162 13.21 -1.24 12.79
N LEU A 163 13.15 -0.63 13.98
CA LEU A 163 14.21 -0.76 15.00
C LEU A 163 14.42 -2.22 15.44
N GLN A 164 13.39 -3.05 15.31
CA GLN A 164 13.41 -4.49 15.59
C GLN A 164 13.67 -5.33 14.33
N ASN A 165 14.17 -4.72 13.26
CA ASN A 165 14.49 -5.33 11.96
C ASN A 165 13.29 -5.89 11.17
N HIS A 166 12.08 -5.37 11.38
CA HIS A 166 10.91 -5.78 10.59
C HIS A 166 11.00 -5.24 9.14
N LEU A 167 11.27 -6.09 8.16
CA LEU A 167 11.60 -5.69 6.79
C LEU A 167 10.49 -4.89 6.08
N ASP A 168 9.21 -5.25 6.23
CA ASP A 168 8.13 -4.47 5.64
C ASP A 168 8.01 -3.08 6.26
N ALA A 169 8.29 -2.97 7.57
CA ALA A 169 8.25 -1.69 8.25
C ALA A 169 9.46 -0.82 7.86
N ILE A 170 10.62 -1.44 7.65
CA ILE A 170 11.80 -0.77 7.07
C ILE A 170 11.46 -0.25 5.67
N ALA A 171 10.82 -1.05 4.83
CA ALA A 171 10.43 -0.64 3.47
C ALA A 171 9.45 0.53 3.49
N VAL A 172 8.40 0.46 4.33
CA VAL A 172 7.43 1.56 4.50
C VAL A 172 8.10 2.81 5.04
N LEU A 173 8.93 2.68 6.08
CA LEU A 173 9.68 3.79 6.64
C LEU A 173 10.65 4.41 5.62
N GLY A 174 11.29 3.61 4.77
CA GLY A 174 12.11 4.11 3.65
C GLY A 174 11.30 4.98 2.68
N GLY A 175 10.07 4.58 2.38
CA GLY A 175 9.09 5.41 1.67
C GLY A 175 8.80 6.72 2.38
N CYS A 176 8.46 6.66 3.67
CA CYS A 176 8.16 7.83 4.50
C CYS A 176 9.34 8.81 4.59
N ILE A 177 10.57 8.30 4.78
CA ILE A 177 11.81 9.08 4.82
C ILE A 177 12.03 9.77 3.47
N ARG A 178 11.83 9.06 2.36
CA ARG A 178 12.00 9.62 1.01
C ARG A 178 11.02 10.76 0.74
N THR A 179 9.76 10.62 1.13
CA THR A 179 8.69 11.60 0.84
C THR A 179 8.63 12.71 1.88
N GLY A 180 9.04 12.46 3.12
CA GLY A 180 8.83 13.33 4.28
C GLY A 180 7.49 13.10 4.98
N THR A 181 6.84 11.95 4.77
CA THR A 181 5.53 11.64 5.35
C THR A 181 5.70 11.22 6.81
N GLY A 182 5.25 12.04 7.76
CA GLY A 182 5.37 11.77 9.20
C GLY A 182 6.78 11.84 9.79
N VAL A 183 7.83 11.94 8.97
CA VAL A 183 9.25 12.02 9.34
C VAL A 183 9.97 13.13 8.58
N LYS A 184 11.13 13.55 9.09
CA LYS A 184 12.01 14.46 8.34
C LYS A 184 12.42 13.81 7.02
N LYS A 185 12.22 14.54 5.92
CA LYS A 185 12.57 14.09 4.58
C LYS A 185 14.08 13.91 4.40
N ASP A 186 14.48 12.75 3.89
CA ASP A 186 15.81 12.43 3.39
C ASP A 186 15.70 11.50 2.17
N VAL A 187 15.82 12.07 0.97
CA VAL A 187 15.62 11.30 -0.27
C VAL A 187 16.69 10.21 -0.44
N ALA A 188 17.94 10.50 -0.10
CA ALA A 188 19.05 9.57 -0.30
C ALA A 188 18.92 8.36 0.63
N LEU A 189 18.67 8.60 1.93
CA LEU A 189 18.45 7.54 2.89
C LEU A 189 17.19 6.71 2.56
N GLY A 190 16.11 7.36 2.14
CA GLY A 190 14.88 6.67 1.77
C GLY A 190 15.07 5.72 0.57
N LEU A 191 15.76 6.17 -0.47
CA LEU A 191 16.11 5.32 -1.63
C LEU A 191 17.02 4.16 -1.23
N LYS A 192 18.08 4.42 -0.45
CA LYS A 192 19.01 3.39 0.04
C LYS A 192 18.28 2.33 0.87
N THR A 193 17.35 2.76 1.73
CA THR A 193 16.52 1.86 2.56
C THR A 193 15.58 1.00 1.72
N ILE A 194 14.93 1.54 0.69
CA ILE A 194 14.06 0.78 -0.22
C ILE A 194 14.89 -0.27 -1.00
N GLU A 195 16.05 0.13 -1.52
CA GLU A 195 16.94 -0.77 -2.24
C GLU A 195 17.42 -1.91 -1.35
N PHE A 196 17.80 -1.60 -0.10
CA PHE A 196 18.13 -2.62 0.90
C PHE A 196 17.01 -3.66 1.06
N CYS A 197 15.76 -3.25 1.28
CA CYS A 197 14.66 -4.20 1.41
C CYS A 197 14.44 -5.03 0.14
N ALA A 198 14.49 -4.40 -1.04
CA ALA A 198 14.32 -5.11 -2.31
C ALA A 198 15.42 -6.16 -2.53
N LEU A 199 16.67 -5.85 -2.16
CA LEU A 199 17.81 -6.77 -2.23
C LEU A 199 17.68 -7.95 -1.25
N GLN A 200 17.00 -7.76 -0.11
CA GLN A 200 16.61 -8.86 0.78
C GLN A 200 15.41 -9.67 0.27
N ASN A 201 14.94 -9.42 -0.96
CA ASN A 201 13.75 -10.03 -1.55
C ASN A 201 12.46 -9.77 -0.75
N ASN A 202 12.41 -8.69 0.04
CA ASN A 202 11.21 -8.32 0.77
C ASN A 202 10.15 -7.78 -0.23
N PRO A 203 8.93 -8.35 -0.28
CA PRO A 203 7.90 -7.94 -1.24
C PRO A 203 7.56 -6.45 -1.17
N SER A 204 7.46 -5.86 0.03
CA SER A 204 7.21 -4.43 0.20
C SER A 204 8.33 -3.56 -0.37
N GLY A 205 9.59 -3.96 -0.19
CA GLY A 205 10.75 -3.33 -0.79
C GLY A 205 10.73 -3.42 -2.32
N VAL A 206 10.47 -4.60 -2.86
CA VAL A 206 10.33 -4.84 -4.31
C VAL A 206 9.21 -3.97 -4.91
N ASN A 207 8.05 -3.90 -4.26
CA ASN A 207 6.93 -3.07 -4.69
C ASN A 207 7.30 -1.60 -4.77
N LYS A 208 7.97 -1.07 -3.74
CA LYS A 208 8.43 0.33 -3.71
C LYS A 208 9.50 0.60 -4.74
N LYS A 209 10.44 -0.33 -4.97
CA LYS A 209 11.45 -0.23 -6.03
C LYS A 209 10.80 -0.20 -7.42
N GLY A 210 9.83 -1.09 -7.67
CA GLY A 210 9.06 -1.08 -8.91
C GLY A 210 8.35 0.26 -9.12
N ARG A 211 7.70 0.81 -8.10
CA ARG A 211 7.05 2.13 -8.19
C ARG A 211 8.04 3.25 -8.50
N LEU A 212 9.25 3.22 -7.92
CA LEU A 212 10.32 4.17 -8.25
C LEU A 212 10.76 4.07 -9.71
N LEU A 213 10.80 2.87 -10.29
CA LEU A 213 11.10 2.68 -11.70
C LEU A 213 9.99 3.28 -12.58
N GLU A 214 8.72 3.02 -12.26
CA GLU A 214 7.57 3.61 -12.95
C GLU A 214 7.56 5.14 -12.89
N ASP A 215 7.80 5.73 -11.71
CA ASP A 215 7.82 7.18 -11.53
C ASP A 215 8.95 7.86 -12.36
N ASN A 216 10.01 7.10 -12.67
CA ASN A 216 11.10 7.54 -13.54
C ASN A 216 10.87 7.23 -15.02
N GLY A 217 9.72 6.64 -15.39
CA GLY A 217 9.38 6.25 -16.76
C GLY A 217 10.04 4.95 -17.22
N ASN A 218 10.63 4.17 -16.31
CA ASN A 218 11.27 2.88 -16.59
C ASN A 218 10.27 1.73 -16.44
N ASP A 219 9.12 1.85 -17.12
CA ASP A 219 7.99 0.91 -16.98
C ASP A 219 8.38 -0.54 -17.33
N TYR A 220 9.26 -0.75 -18.32
CA TYR A 220 9.73 -2.09 -18.69
C TYR A 220 10.53 -2.75 -17.56
N ASP A 221 11.41 -2.02 -16.89
CA ASP A 221 12.20 -2.56 -15.77
C ASP A 221 11.31 -2.81 -14.55
N ALA A 222 10.30 -1.97 -14.31
CA ALA A 222 9.30 -2.20 -13.26
C ALA A 222 8.52 -3.49 -13.52
N PHE A 223 8.00 -3.66 -14.74
CA PHE A 223 7.31 -4.88 -15.16
C PHE A 223 8.19 -6.13 -14.99
N ARG A 224 9.44 -6.07 -15.47
CA ARG A 224 10.40 -7.18 -15.34
C ARG A 224 10.63 -7.54 -13.87
N LEU A 225 10.86 -6.54 -13.01
CA LEU A 225 11.06 -6.75 -11.58
C LEU A 225 9.86 -7.45 -10.92
N TYR A 226 8.63 -7.02 -11.23
CA TYR A 226 7.42 -7.68 -10.73
C TYR A 226 7.30 -9.11 -11.26
N LYS A 227 7.50 -9.29 -12.58
CA LYS A 227 7.36 -10.60 -13.21
C LYS A 227 8.35 -11.63 -12.68
N GLU A 228 9.62 -11.26 -12.53
CA GLU A 228 10.67 -12.13 -11.99
C GLU A 228 10.36 -12.55 -10.55
N ASN A 229 9.94 -11.62 -9.68
CA ASN A 229 9.59 -11.95 -8.30
C ASN A 229 8.34 -12.85 -8.22
N TYR A 230 7.38 -12.64 -9.11
CA TYR A 230 6.23 -13.55 -9.24
C TYR A 230 6.65 -14.96 -9.67
N GLU A 231 7.50 -15.10 -10.69
CA GLU A 231 7.98 -16.40 -11.19
C GLU A 231 8.85 -17.14 -10.17
N LEU A 232 9.55 -16.40 -9.30
CA LEU A 232 10.30 -16.94 -8.17
C LEU A 232 9.44 -17.29 -6.95
N GLY A 233 8.11 -17.08 -7.02
CA GLY A 233 7.19 -17.38 -5.91
C GLY A 233 7.27 -16.40 -4.74
N ARG A 234 7.75 -15.17 -4.97
CA ARG A 234 7.99 -14.12 -3.95
C ARG A 234 6.93 -13.02 -3.98
N ALA A 235 5.79 -13.25 -4.63
CA ALA A 235 4.74 -12.26 -4.78
C ALA A 235 3.83 -12.21 -3.55
N ASN A 236 3.56 -11.00 -3.06
CA ASN A 236 2.42 -10.71 -2.19
C ASN A 236 1.24 -10.15 -3.03
N ALA A 237 0.09 -9.90 -2.41
CA ALA A 237 -1.10 -9.36 -3.09
C ALA A 237 -0.80 -8.05 -3.84
N LEU A 238 -0.11 -7.09 -3.22
CA LEU A 238 0.26 -5.83 -3.86
C LEU A 238 1.15 -6.01 -5.10
N LEU A 239 2.11 -6.95 -5.08
CA LEU A 239 2.93 -7.23 -6.25
C LEU A 239 2.10 -7.80 -7.40
N LEU A 240 1.19 -8.73 -7.09
CA LEU A 240 0.26 -9.29 -8.06
C LEU A 240 -0.68 -8.22 -8.61
N PHE A 241 -1.16 -7.31 -7.77
CA PHE A 241 -1.96 -6.17 -8.19
C PHE A 241 -1.20 -5.28 -9.19
N ASN A 242 0.05 -4.93 -8.89
CA ASN A 242 0.92 -4.13 -9.76
C ASN A 242 1.24 -4.84 -11.08
N LEU A 243 1.51 -6.15 -11.04
CA LEU A 243 1.74 -6.96 -12.24
C LEU A 243 0.47 -7.04 -13.09
N GLY A 244 -0.70 -7.17 -12.47
CA GLY A 244 -2.00 -7.12 -13.13
C GLY A 244 -2.23 -5.76 -13.80
N TRP A 245 -1.90 -4.66 -13.11
CA TRP A 245 -1.95 -3.31 -13.66
C TRP A 245 -1.08 -3.16 -14.91
N CYS A 246 0.15 -3.68 -14.88
CA CYS A 246 1.05 -3.67 -16.03
C CYS A 246 0.43 -4.34 -17.25
N TYR A 247 -0.17 -5.52 -17.08
CA TYR A 247 -0.84 -6.24 -18.15
C TYR A 247 -2.13 -5.54 -18.63
N MET A 248 -2.96 -5.01 -17.72
CA MET A 248 -4.23 -4.35 -18.05
C MET A 248 -4.07 -3.10 -18.91
N TYR A 249 -3.01 -2.33 -18.65
CA TYR A 249 -2.79 -1.03 -19.27
C TYR A 249 -1.58 -0.99 -20.21
N GLY A 250 -0.85 -2.09 -20.33
CA GLY A 250 0.35 -2.18 -21.17
C GLY A 250 1.50 -1.33 -20.64
N GLN A 251 1.68 -1.27 -19.33
CA GLN A 251 2.78 -0.56 -18.69
C GLN A 251 4.02 -1.47 -18.69
N GLY A 252 5.01 -1.13 -19.52
CA GLY A 252 6.23 -1.93 -19.66
C GLY A 252 6.07 -3.23 -20.45
N VAL A 253 4.85 -3.58 -20.86
CA VAL A 253 4.52 -4.82 -21.58
C VAL A 253 3.40 -4.57 -22.58
N HIS A 254 3.21 -5.45 -23.57
CA HIS A 254 1.99 -5.42 -24.37
C HIS A 254 0.76 -5.67 -23.52
N LYS A 255 -0.29 -4.87 -23.74
CA LYS A 255 -1.57 -5.02 -23.05
C LYS A 255 -2.11 -6.44 -23.22
N ASN A 256 -2.46 -7.07 -22.11
CA ASN A 256 -3.09 -8.38 -22.03
C ASN A 256 -4.10 -8.38 -20.88
N THR A 257 -5.37 -8.16 -21.19
CA THR A 257 -6.45 -8.10 -20.19
C THR A 257 -6.63 -9.42 -19.44
N GLU A 258 -6.48 -10.56 -20.12
CA GLU A 258 -6.69 -11.89 -19.52
C GLU A 258 -5.63 -12.18 -18.43
N GLU A 259 -4.36 -11.94 -18.72
CA GLU A 259 -3.30 -12.07 -17.70
C GLU A 259 -3.45 -11.01 -16.60
N GLY A 260 -3.92 -9.81 -16.93
CA GLY A 260 -4.21 -8.76 -15.94
C GLY A 260 -5.24 -9.21 -14.90
N ILE A 261 -6.40 -9.69 -15.35
CA ILE A 261 -7.46 -10.24 -14.51
C ILE A 261 -6.95 -11.40 -13.68
N LYS A 262 -6.23 -12.34 -14.29
CA LYS A 262 -5.66 -13.51 -13.60
C LYS A 262 -4.71 -13.12 -12.47
N MET A 263 -3.92 -12.06 -12.62
CA MET A 263 -3.07 -11.57 -11.53
C MET A 263 -3.91 -10.93 -10.41
N TRP A 264 -4.94 -10.16 -10.75
CA TRP A 264 -5.85 -9.59 -9.76
C TRP A 264 -6.66 -10.64 -9.01
N GLU A 265 -7.13 -11.70 -9.67
CA GLU A 265 -7.82 -12.82 -8.99
C GLU A 265 -6.90 -13.51 -7.99
N LYS A 266 -5.61 -13.68 -8.34
CA LYS A 266 -4.61 -14.22 -7.41
C LYS A 266 -4.33 -13.27 -6.25
N ALA A 267 -4.28 -11.96 -6.48
CA ALA A 267 -4.10 -10.96 -5.43
C ALA A 267 -5.28 -10.97 -4.45
N ALA A 268 -6.51 -10.98 -4.96
CA ALA A 268 -7.73 -11.04 -4.14
C ALA A 268 -7.82 -12.34 -3.31
N ALA A 269 -7.32 -13.46 -3.84
CA ALA A 269 -7.24 -14.73 -3.12
C ALA A 269 -6.24 -14.75 -1.95
N LEU A 270 -5.38 -13.73 -1.84
CA LEU A 270 -4.45 -13.55 -0.72
C LEU A 270 -4.99 -12.61 0.37
N ALA A 271 -6.28 -12.24 0.33
CA ALA A 271 -6.90 -11.46 1.39
C ALA A 271 -6.62 -12.08 2.78
N PRO A 272 -6.28 -11.27 3.81
CA PRO A 272 -6.38 -9.81 3.84
C PRO A 272 -5.08 -9.04 3.50
N ASP A 273 -4.13 -9.63 2.80
CA ASP A 273 -2.86 -8.97 2.43
C ASP A 273 -3.09 -7.63 1.68
N GLU A 274 -2.25 -6.62 1.97
CA GLU A 274 -2.24 -5.33 1.26
C GLU A 274 -2.22 -5.53 -0.27
N GLY A 275 -3.15 -4.89 -0.97
CA GLY A 275 -3.33 -5.01 -2.42
C GLY A 275 -4.48 -5.93 -2.84
N ALA A 276 -4.99 -6.77 -1.92
CA ALA A 276 -6.13 -7.65 -2.18
C ALA A 276 -7.44 -6.85 -2.29
N GLU A 277 -7.55 -5.75 -1.53
CA GLU A 277 -8.68 -4.83 -1.52
C GLU A 277 -8.81 -4.09 -2.86
N GLU A 278 -7.72 -3.53 -3.39
CA GLU A 278 -7.73 -2.88 -4.71
C GLU A 278 -8.00 -3.91 -5.79
N ALA A 279 -7.33 -5.06 -5.77
CA ALA A 279 -7.55 -6.10 -6.77
C ALA A 279 -9.03 -6.52 -6.81
N SER A 280 -9.65 -6.71 -5.65
CA SER A 280 -11.08 -7.03 -5.53
C SER A 280 -11.97 -5.91 -6.06
N TRP A 281 -11.69 -4.65 -5.72
CA TRP A 281 -12.44 -3.52 -6.27
C TRP A 281 -12.35 -3.44 -7.80
N PHE A 282 -11.15 -3.57 -8.36
CA PHE A 282 -10.96 -3.51 -9.82
C PHE A 282 -11.58 -4.71 -10.55
N LEU A 283 -11.63 -5.89 -9.93
CA LEU A 283 -12.37 -7.04 -10.44
C LEU A 283 -13.89 -6.78 -10.42
N TYR A 284 -14.41 -6.19 -9.34
CA TYR A 284 -15.80 -5.76 -9.29
C TYR A 284 -16.11 -4.77 -10.42
N GLU A 285 -15.34 -3.70 -10.57
CA GLU A 285 -15.51 -2.71 -11.64
C GLU A 285 -15.48 -3.32 -13.04
N HIS A 286 -14.62 -4.34 -13.24
CA HIS A 286 -14.54 -5.05 -14.50
C HIS A 286 -15.82 -5.86 -14.80
N TYR A 287 -16.34 -6.58 -13.80
CA TYR A 287 -17.46 -7.50 -14.00
C TYR A 287 -18.84 -6.88 -13.78
N LYS A 288 -18.98 -5.78 -13.04
CA LYS A 288 -20.29 -5.27 -12.55
C LYS A 288 -21.32 -5.01 -13.64
N ARG A 289 -20.88 -4.65 -14.85
CA ARG A 289 -21.77 -4.40 -15.99
C ARG A 289 -22.22 -5.69 -16.69
N ASP A 290 -21.28 -6.61 -16.91
CA ASP A 290 -21.47 -7.74 -17.82
C ASP A 290 -21.80 -9.04 -17.07
N LEU A 291 -21.33 -9.19 -15.83
CA LEU A 291 -21.49 -10.36 -14.96
C LEU A 291 -21.80 -9.93 -13.50
N PRO A 292 -22.97 -9.29 -13.24
CA PRO A 292 -23.26 -8.68 -11.94
C PRO A 292 -23.24 -9.68 -10.77
N VAL A 293 -23.77 -10.90 -10.96
CA VAL A 293 -23.75 -11.95 -9.93
C VAL A 293 -22.32 -12.38 -9.58
N GLU A 294 -21.43 -12.48 -10.57
CA GLU A 294 -20.03 -12.84 -10.32
C GLU A 294 -19.26 -11.70 -9.66
N SER A 295 -19.68 -10.45 -9.88
CA SER A 295 -19.07 -9.26 -9.29
C SER A 295 -19.36 -9.10 -7.79
N GLU A 296 -20.47 -9.66 -7.29
CA GLU A 296 -20.89 -9.52 -5.88
C GLU A 296 -19.85 -10.03 -4.88
N LYS A 297 -19.15 -11.13 -5.21
CA LYS A 297 -18.10 -11.67 -4.34
C LYS A 297 -16.95 -10.67 -4.18
N TRP A 298 -16.62 -9.93 -5.24
CA TRP A 298 -15.47 -9.03 -5.26
C TRP A 298 -15.74 -7.74 -4.50
N ILE A 299 -16.92 -7.13 -4.67
CA ILE A 299 -17.30 -5.97 -3.86
C ILE A 299 -17.44 -6.32 -2.37
N THR A 300 -17.88 -7.55 -2.07
CA THR A 300 -17.92 -8.05 -0.69
C THR A 300 -16.51 -8.11 -0.09
N VAL A 301 -15.56 -8.76 -0.77
CA VAL A 301 -14.16 -8.83 -0.31
C VAL A 301 -13.55 -7.44 -0.16
N ALA A 302 -13.69 -6.56 -1.17
CA ALA A 302 -13.13 -5.21 -1.11
C ALA A 302 -13.68 -4.38 0.07
N ALA A 303 -15.00 -4.40 0.26
CA ALA A 303 -15.64 -3.68 1.35
C ALA A 303 -15.32 -4.28 2.72
N ASP A 304 -15.28 -5.61 2.82
CA ASP A 304 -14.94 -6.30 4.05
C ASP A 304 -13.49 -5.99 4.44
N LEU A 305 -12.57 -5.79 3.48
CA LEU A 305 -11.18 -5.33 3.69
C LEU A 305 -11.03 -3.83 3.97
N GLY A 306 -12.12 -3.06 3.95
CA GLY A 306 -12.09 -1.63 4.29
C GLY A 306 -11.97 -0.67 3.11
N TYR A 307 -12.09 -1.13 1.86
CA TYR A 307 -12.00 -0.26 0.69
C TYR A 307 -13.19 0.72 0.64
N GLU A 308 -12.92 2.02 0.80
CA GLU A 308 -13.95 3.04 1.05
C GLU A 308 -15.00 3.10 -0.06
N GLU A 309 -14.57 3.09 -1.32
CA GLU A 309 -15.45 3.13 -2.47
C GLU A 309 -16.35 1.88 -2.55
N ALA A 310 -15.82 0.71 -2.17
CA ALA A 310 -16.61 -0.54 -2.15
C ALA A 310 -17.65 -0.51 -1.01
N ILE A 311 -17.30 0.04 0.16
CA ILE A 311 -18.24 0.23 1.26
C ILE A 311 -19.36 1.17 0.84
N GLN A 312 -19.03 2.31 0.20
CA GLN A 312 -20.02 3.26 -0.29
C GLN A 312 -20.94 2.65 -1.34
N GLU A 313 -20.37 1.99 -2.35
CA GLU A 313 -21.14 1.31 -3.41
C GLU A 313 -22.09 0.25 -2.82
N ARG A 314 -21.68 -0.53 -1.82
CA ARG A 314 -22.60 -1.48 -1.13
C ARG A 314 -23.75 -0.80 -0.41
N LEU A 315 -23.52 0.37 0.19
CA LEU A 315 -24.58 1.15 0.84
C LEU A 315 -25.60 1.67 -0.19
N GLU A 316 -25.14 2.05 -1.38
CA GLU A 316 -25.99 2.53 -2.47
C GLU A 316 -26.83 1.42 -3.12
N ILE A 317 -26.27 0.20 -3.23
CA ILE A 317 -26.96 -0.96 -3.81
C ILE A 317 -28.06 -1.51 -2.87
N GLY A 318 -28.10 -1.12 -1.60
CA GLY A 318 -29.20 -1.44 -0.66
C GLY A 318 -29.19 -2.86 -0.09
N ASN A 319 -28.04 -3.53 -0.07
CA ASN A 319 -27.86 -4.89 0.48
C ASN A 319 -27.49 -4.90 1.97
N TRP A 320 -28.29 -4.24 2.82
CA TRP A 320 -28.18 -4.31 4.29
C TRP A 320 -29.55 -4.28 4.96
#